data_AF-A0A3B9DF87-F1
#
_entry.id   AF-A0A3B9DF87-F1
#
_cell.length_a   1.000
_cell.length_b   1.000
_cell.length_c   1.000
_cell.angle_alpha   90.00
_cell.angle_beta   90.00
_cell.angle_gamma   90.00
#
_symmetry.space_group_name_H-M   'P 1'
#
loop_
_entity.id
_entity.type
_entity.pdbx_description
1 polymer ?
#
loop_
_entity_poly.entity_id
_entity_poly.type
_entity_poly.pdbx_seq_one_letter_code
_entity_poly.pdbx_strand_id
1 'polypeptide(L)' 'DSNLHSNRGLPLALFGGGSGTVKGGRHIRFPNGTPISNLHLTMLDKMGIPVNEMPYSTGSLDLS' A
#
# COMPACT_ATOMS: atom_id res chain seq x y z
N ASP A 1 -21.55 14.53 -2.88
CA ASP A 1 -21.99 13.51 -3.84
C ASP A 1 -22.00 12.17 -3.13
N SER A 2 -23.19 11.60 -2.93
CA SER A 2 -23.42 10.39 -2.12
C SER A 2 -22.98 9.10 -2.83
N ASN A 3 -22.51 9.19 -4.08
CA ASN A 3 -22.05 8.07 -4.89
C ASN A 3 -20.52 7.97 -5.01
N LEU A 4 -19.77 8.83 -4.33
CA LEU A 4 -18.31 8.75 -4.36
C LEU A 4 -17.83 7.54 -3.55
N HIS A 5 -17.48 6.47 -4.25
CA HIS A 5 -16.71 5.35 -3.70
C HIS A 5 -15.28 5.82 -3.37
N SER A 6 -15.14 6.51 -2.24
CA SER A 6 -13.87 7.08 -1.79
C SER A 6 -13.10 6.09 -0.92
N ASN A 7 -11.84 5.87 -1.27
CA ASN A 7 -10.88 5.07 -0.52
C ASN A 7 -9.88 5.95 0.27
N ARG A 8 -10.19 7.24 0.48
CA ARG A 8 -9.27 8.18 1.13
C ARG A 8 -9.41 8.14 2.65
N GLY A 9 -8.27 8.10 3.35
CA GLY A 9 -8.22 8.25 4.81
C GLY A 9 -8.86 7.11 5.60
N LEU A 10 -9.07 5.95 4.98
CA LEU A 10 -9.59 4.77 5.66
C LEU A 10 -8.49 4.12 6.51
N PRO A 11 -8.82 3.61 7.71
CA PRO A 11 -7.90 2.79 8.48
C PRO A 11 -7.59 1.51 7.72
N LEU A 12 -6.33 1.09 7.76
CA LEU A 12 -5.85 -0.11 7.06
C LEU A 12 -4.95 -0.93 8.00
N ALA A 13 -5.08 -2.26 7.93
CA ALA A 13 -4.18 -3.20 8.56
C ALA A 13 -3.65 -4.19 7.52
N LEU A 14 -2.36 -4.53 7.61
CA LEU A 14 -1.70 -5.54 6.80
C LEU A 14 -1.26 -6.69 7.71
N PHE A 15 -1.58 -7.93 7.32
CA PHE A 15 -1.24 -9.14 8.07
C PHE A 15 -0.32 -10.04 7.24
N GLY A 16 0.62 -10.69 7.93
CA GLY A 16 1.64 -11.54 7.30
C GLY A 16 2.96 -10.79 7.04
N GLY A 17 4.07 -11.54 6.98
CA GLY A 17 5.41 -10.99 6.84
C GLY A 17 5.99 -11.00 5.42
N GLY A 18 5.20 -11.38 4.40
CA GLY A 18 5.66 -11.41 3.00
C GLY A 18 6.93 -12.23 2.79
N SER A 19 7.03 -13.43 3.40
CA SER A 19 8.25 -14.25 3.40
C SER A 19 9.49 -13.53 3.98
N GLY A 20 9.28 -12.63 4.94
CA GLY A 20 10.34 -11.84 5.59
C GLY A 20 10.59 -10.47 4.95
N THR A 21 9.89 -10.13 3.86
CA THR A 21 10.08 -8.86 3.14
C THR A 21 9.24 -7.70 3.70
N VAL A 22 8.33 -7.98 4.63
CA VAL A 22 7.48 -7.00 5.31
C VAL A 22 7.68 -7.10 6.81
N LYS A 23 8.12 -6.00 7.44
CA LYS A 23 8.30 -5.93 8.90
C LYS A 23 7.00 -5.55 9.59
N GLY A 24 6.42 -6.49 10.33
CA GLY A 24 5.23 -6.30 11.15
C GLY A 24 5.50 -5.66 12.51
N GLY A 25 4.48 -5.59 13.37
CA GLY A 25 4.59 -5.10 14.76
C GLY A 25 4.74 -3.58 14.86
N ARG A 26 4.21 -2.83 13.88
CA ARG A 26 4.39 -1.38 13.76
C ARG A 26 3.09 -0.70 13.37
N HIS A 27 2.91 0.54 13.83
CA HIS A 27 1.98 1.49 13.25
C HIS A 27 2.80 2.53 12.48
N ILE A 28 2.68 2.53 11.15
CA ILE A 28 3.40 3.45 10.27
C ILE A 28 2.43 4.46 9.68
N ARG A 29 2.89 5.70 9.48
CA ARG A 29 2.08 6.78 8.91
C ARG A 29 2.78 7.36 7.69
N PHE A 30 2.10 7.32 6.55
CA PHE A 30 2.53 8.00 5.33
C PHE A 30 1.93 9.42 5.26
N PRO A 31 2.46 10.30 4.39
CA PRO A 31 1.87 11.62 4.15
C PRO A 31 0.35 11.55 3.87
N ASN A 32 -0.39 12.57 4.30
CA ASN A 32 -1.82 12.64 4.00
C ASN A 32 -2.04 12.64 2.48
N GLY A 33 -2.99 11.83 2.02
CA GLY A 33 -3.28 11.70 0.59
C GLY A 33 -2.42 10.67 -0.14
N THR A 34 -1.55 9.91 0.54
CA THR A 34 -0.89 8.74 -0.06
C THR A 34 -1.93 7.78 -0.66
N PRO A 35 -1.87 7.48 -1.97
CA PRO A 35 -2.82 6.58 -2.62
C PRO A 35 -2.68 5.14 -2.11
N ILE A 36 -3.81 4.45 -1.91
CA ILE A 36 -3.81 3.02 -1.54
C ILE A 36 -3.18 2.13 -2.63
N SER A 37 -3.18 2.59 -3.89
CA SER A 37 -2.49 1.91 -5.00
C SER A 37 -0.98 1.79 -4.79
N ASN A 38 -0.36 2.66 -3.99
CA ASN A 38 1.05 2.52 -3.61
C ASN A 38 1.28 1.25 -2.80
N LEU A 39 0.34 0.90 -1.90
CA LEU A 39 0.41 -0.35 -1.16
C LEU A 39 0.25 -1.56 -2.09
N HIS A 40 -0.73 -1.53 -3.00
CA HIS A 40 -0.93 -2.62 -3.96
C HIS A 40 0.30 -2.82 -4.85
N LEU A 41 0.89 -1.74 -5.37
CA LEU A 41 2.13 -1.77 -6.15
C LEU A 41 3.26 -2.42 -5.35
N THR A 42 3.43 -2.02 -4.09
CA THR A 42 4.43 -2.59 -3.18
C THR A 42 4.20 -4.07 -2.91
N MET A 43 2.95 -4.49 -2.72
CA MET A 43 2.61 -5.89 -2.47
C MET A 43 2.91 -6.78 -3.68
N LEU A 44 2.63 -6.31 -4.90
CA LEU A 44 2.95 -7.04 -6.14
C LEU A 44 4.46 -7.25 -6.26
N ASP A 45 5.27 -6.21 -5.99
CA ASP A 45 6.73 -6.31 -5.93
C ASP A 45 7.19 -7.36 -4.89
N LYS A 46 6.63 -7.33 -3.67
CA LYS A 46 6.95 -8.33 -2.64
C LYS A 46 6.53 -9.76 -3.00
N MET A 47 5.56 -9.92 -3.90
CA MET A 47 5.13 -11.22 -4.44
C MET A 47 5.99 -11.68 -5.62
N GLY A 48 6.99 -10.90 -6.04
CA GLY A 48 7.82 -11.20 -7.21
C GLY A 48 7.10 -10.96 -8.54
N ILE A 49 6.04 -10.16 -8.55
CA ILE A 49 5.27 -9.79 -9.74
C ILE A 49 5.72 -8.39 -10.17
N PRO A 50 6.60 -8.27 -11.18
CA PRO A 50 7.15 -6.97 -11.57
C PRO A 50 6.09 -6.12 -12.25
N VAL A 51 5.59 -5.12 -11.53
CA VAL A 51 4.68 -4.10 -12.05
C VAL A 51 5.35 -2.75 -11.84
N ASN A 52 5.58 -2.02 -12.94
CA ASN A 52 6.28 -0.73 -12.89
C ASN A 52 5.37 0.40 -12.39
N GLU A 53 4.06 0.31 -12.68
CA GLU A 53 3.09 1.34 -12.34
C GLU A 53 1.71 0.71 -12.15
N MET A 54 0.95 1.27 -11.20
CA MET A 54 -0.48 0.99 -11.03
C MET A 54 -1.26 2.29 -11.18
N PRO A 55 -2.49 2.29 -11.75
CA PRO A 55 -3.30 3.50 -11.85
C PRO A 55 -3.40 4.23 -10.50
N TYR A 56 -3.17 5.54 -10.52
CA TYR A 56 -3.16 6.44 -9.36
C TYR A 56 -2.05 6.19 -8.33
N SER A 57 -1.11 5.28 -8.59
CA SER A 57 0.08 5.16 -7.73
C SER A 57 1.05 6.31 -7.98
N THR A 58 1.81 6.67 -6.96
CA THR A 58 2.88 7.69 -7.02
C THR A 58 4.25 7.14 -6.62
N GLY A 59 4.32 5.86 -6.29
CA GLY A 59 5.55 5.15 -5.92
C GLY A 59 5.31 4.01 -4.93
N SER A 60 6.33 3.20 -4.69
CA SER A 60 6.29 2.13 -3.70
C SER A 60 6.42 2.67 -2.27
N LEU A 61 5.92 1.90 -1.31
CA LEU A 61 6.02 2.17 0.11
C LEU A 61 7.19 1.39 0.71
N ASP A 62 7.88 2.00 1.67
CA ASP A 62 8.85 1.27 2.47
C ASP A 62 8.12 0.45 3.55
N LEU A 63 8.14 -0.87 3.39
CA LEU A 63 7.56 -1.85 4.30
C LEU A 63 8.62 -2.73 4.99
N SER A 64 9.91 -2.45 4.78
CA SER A 64 11.02 -3.16 5.42
C SER A 64 11.14 -2.86 6.92
#